data_AF-A0A830DA16-F1
#
_entry.id   AF-A0A830DA16-F1
#
_cell.length_a   1.000
_cell.length_b   1.000
_cell.length_c   1.000
_cell.angle_alpha   90.00
_cell.angle_beta   90.00
_cell.angle_gamma   90.00
#
_symmetry.space_group_name_H-M   'P 1'
#
loop_
_entity.id
_entity.type
_entity.pdbx_description
1 polymer ?
#
loop_
_entity_poly.entity_id
_entity_poly.type
_entity_poly.pdbx_seq_one_letter_code
_entity_poly.pdbx_strand_id
1 'polypeptide(L)'
;MSSEARRASWSIISSIEQKEESRGNESHMSAIKSYRSKIETELSNICDGILKLLDTKLIGSAATGDSKVFYLKMKGDYHRYLAEFKTGAERKEAAENTLSAYKASQDIANTGLAPTHPIRLGLALNFLVFYYEILNSVF
;
A
#
# COMPACT_ATOMS: atom_id res chain seq x y z
N MET A 1 3.97 -14.74 7.59
CA MET A 1 4.19 -14.45 6.15
C MET A 1 4.29 -12.94 5.97
N SER A 2 5.19 -12.45 5.15
CA SER A 2 5.37 -10.99 4.91
C SER A 2 4.21 -10.40 4.10
N SER A 3 4.01 -9.08 4.20
CA SER A 3 3.03 -8.32 3.41
C SER A 3 3.20 -8.54 1.91
N GLU A 4 4.45 -8.64 1.44
CA GLU A 4 4.79 -8.81 0.01
C GLU A 4 4.34 -10.18 -0.50
N ALA A 5 4.51 -11.24 0.31
CA ALA A 5 4.07 -12.59 -0.07
C ALA A 5 2.54 -12.67 -0.19
N ARG A 6 1.81 -11.97 0.70
CA ARG A 6 0.35 -11.89 0.64
C ARG A 6 -0.14 -11.04 -0.53
N ARG A 7 0.54 -9.91 -0.82
CA ARG A 7 0.23 -9.07 -1.99
C ARG A 7 0.44 -9.82 -3.31
N ALA A 8 1.55 -10.54 -3.44
CA ALA A 8 1.80 -11.39 -4.61
C ALA A 8 0.74 -12.49 -4.77
N SER A 9 0.36 -13.14 -3.66
CA SER A 9 -0.72 -14.13 -3.65
C SER A 9 -2.06 -13.52 -4.08
N TRP A 10 -2.36 -12.30 -3.62
CA TRP A 10 -3.54 -11.54 -4.01
C TRP A 10 -3.56 -11.20 -5.50
N SER A 11 -2.45 -10.73 -6.07
CA SER A 11 -2.36 -10.43 -7.51
C SER A 11 -2.56 -11.68 -8.37
N ILE A 12 -2.03 -12.83 -7.95
CA ILE A 12 -2.18 -14.10 -8.65
C ILE A 12 -3.65 -14.55 -8.62
N ILE A 13 -4.29 -14.58 -7.44
CA ILE A 13 -5.68 -15.04 -7.34
C ILE A 13 -6.65 -14.11 -8.07
N SER A 14 -6.41 -12.79 -8.02
CA SER A 14 -7.22 -11.81 -8.74
C SER A 14 -7.09 -11.97 -10.26
N SER A 15 -5.90 -12.30 -10.76
CA SER A 15 -5.69 -12.61 -12.18
C SER A 15 -6.39 -13.91 -12.60
N ILE A 16 -6.42 -14.92 -11.73
CA ILE A 16 -7.15 -16.17 -11.96
C ILE A 16 -8.66 -15.92 -11.98
N GLU A 17 -9.17 -15.12 -11.05
CA GLU A 17 -10.60 -14.75 -10.97
C GLU A 17 -11.05 -14.08 -12.27
N GLN A 18 -10.33 -13.06 -12.74
CA GLN A 18 -10.66 -12.37 -14.00
C GLN A 18 -10.65 -13.32 -15.21
N LYS A 19 -9.69 -14.25 -15.26
CA LYS A 19 -9.57 -15.22 -16.35
C LYS A 19 -10.71 -16.24 -16.35
N GLU A 20 -11.07 -16.78 -15.18
CA GLU A 20 -12.18 -17.73 -15.07
C GLU A 20 -13.55 -17.06 -15.28
N GLU A 21 -13.71 -15.81 -14.85
CA GLU A 21 -14.91 -15.00 -15.14
C GLU A 21 -15.08 -14.79 -16.65
N SER A 22 -13.99 -14.52 -17.38
CA SER A 22 -14.01 -14.39 -18.85
C SER A 22 -14.38 -15.67 -19.61
N ARG A 23 -14.24 -16.84 -18.95
CA ARG A 23 -14.54 -18.17 -19.50
C ARG A 23 -15.94 -18.67 -19.15
N GLY A 24 -16.68 -17.95 -18.29
CA GLY A 24 -18.01 -18.35 -17.83
C GLY A 24 -18.02 -19.57 -16.91
N ASN A 25 -16.90 -19.87 -16.23
CA ASN A 25 -16.79 -21.08 -15.41
C ASN A 25 -17.33 -20.87 -13.99
N GLU A 26 -18.66 -20.92 -13.83
CA GLU A 26 -19.32 -20.65 -12.54
C GLU A 26 -18.96 -21.63 -11.42
N SER A 27 -18.56 -22.87 -11.77
CA SER A 27 -18.32 -23.96 -10.80
C SER A 27 -17.18 -23.67 -9.82
N HIS A 28 -16.16 -22.91 -10.25
CA HIS A 28 -14.98 -22.59 -9.43
C HIS A 28 -14.97 -21.16 -8.91
N MET A 29 -15.84 -20.28 -9.42
CA MET A 29 -15.86 -18.85 -9.04
C MET A 29 -16.12 -18.64 -7.56
N SER A 30 -17.00 -19.43 -6.95
CA SER A 30 -17.30 -19.32 -5.51
C SER A 30 -16.07 -19.59 -4.64
N ALA A 31 -15.30 -20.64 -4.96
CA ALA A 31 -14.09 -21.00 -4.23
C ALA A 31 -12.98 -19.95 -4.42
N ILE A 32 -12.81 -19.43 -5.64
CA ILE A 32 -11.83 -18.37 -5.97
C ILE A 32 -12.15 -17.09 -5.18
N LYS A 33 -13.41 -16.63 -5.21
CA LYS A 33 -13.86 -15.45 -4.47
C LYS A 33 -13.67 -15.61 -2.97
N SER A 34 -14.00 -16.78 -2.42
CA SER A 34 -13.77 -17.09 -1.01
C SER A 34 -12.28 -17.02 -0.63
N TYR A 35 -11.40 -17.57 -1.47
CA TYR A 35 -9.97 -17.54 -1.22
C TYR A 35 -9.37 -16.14 -1.35
N ARG A 36 -9.79 -15.36 -2.35
CA ARG A 36 -9.41 -13.94 -2.46
C ARG A 36 -9.81 -13.16 -1.21
N SER A 37 -11.05 -13.29 -0.76
CA SER A 37 -11.54 -12.60 0.43
C SER A 37 -10.75 -12.95 1.70
N LYS A 38 -10.33 -14.21 1.85
CA LYS A 38 -9.43 -14.63 2.94
C LYS A 38 -8.08 -13.91 2.87
N ILE A 39 -7.47 -13.86 1.67
CA ILE A 39 -6.19 -13.16 1.47
C ILE A 39 -6.33 -11.66 1.77
N GLU A 40 -7.39 -11.01 1.29
CA GLU A 40 -7.67 -9.59 1.55
C GLU A 40 -7.84 -9.30 3.04
N THR A 41 -8.51 -10.19 3.77
CA THR A 41 -8.66 -10.09 5.24
C THR A 41 -7.31 -10.18 5.94
N GLU A 42 -6.49 -11.16 5.57
CA GLU A 42 -5.15 -11.32 6.15
C GLU A 42 -4.24 -10.12 5.84
N LEU A 43 -4.28 -9.63 4.60
CA LEU A 43 -3.49 -8.48 4.19
C LEU A 43 -3.95 -7.20 4.91
N SER A 44 -5.25 -7.02 5.10
CA SER A 44 -5.81 -5.91 5.90
C SER A 44 -5.29 -5.97 7.34
N ASN A 45 -5.38 -7.13 8.00
CA ASN A 45 -4.92 -7.30 9.37
C ASN A 45 -3.41 -7.01 9.53
N ILE A 46 -2.59 -7.42 8.54
CA ILE A 46 -1.16 -7.11 8.53
C ILE A 46 -0.94 -5.61 8.40
N CYS A 47 -1.61 -4.96 7.44
CA CYS A 47 -1.50 -3.51 7.24
C CYS A 47 -1.91 -2.75 8.49
N ASP A 48 -3.05 -3.08 9.08
CA ASP A 48 -3.58 -2.42 10.28
C ASP A 48 -2.64 -2.58 11.48
N GLY A 49 -2.06 -3.77 11.66
CA GLY A 49 -1.06 -4.02 12.70
C GLY A 49 0.18 -3.14 12.56
N ILE A 50 0.70 -3.00 11.34
CA ILE A 50 1.87 -2.16 11.07
C ILE A 50 1.55 -0.67 11.16
N LEU A 51 0.40 -0.23 10.62
CA LEU A 51 -0.06 1.15 10.70
C LEU A 51 -0.22 1.59 12.16
N LYS A 52 -0.83 0.74 12.99
CA LYS A 52 -0.94 0.98 14.43
C LYS A 52 0.43 1.11 15.11
N LEU A 53 1.39 0.25 14.77
CA LEU A 53 2.74 0.33 15.31
C LEU A 53 3.46 1.63 14.91
N LEU A 54 3.32 2.03 13.64
CA LEU A 54 3.87 3.27 13.10
C LEU A 54 3.32 4.49 13.86
N ASP A 55 2.00 4.56 14.03
CA ASP A 55 1.35 5.72 14.64
C ASP A 55 1.56 5.80 16.14
N THR A 56 1.52 4.66 16.85
CA THR A 56 1.58 4.66 18.32
C THR A 56 2.99 4.67 18.89
N LYS A 57 4.00 4.24 18.10
CA LYS A 57 5.37 4.09 18.58
C LYS A 57 6.38 4.76 17.67
N LEU A 58 6.49 4.31 16.42
CA LEU A 58 7.69 4.55 15.61
C LEU A 58 7.81 6.01 15.14
N ILE A 59 6.73 6.59 14.59
CA ILE A 59 6.73 7.96 14.07
C ILE A 59 6.97 8.96 15.20
N GLY A 60 6.33 8.76 16.36
CA GLY A 60 6.51 9.63 17.54
C GLY A 60 7.91 9.54 18.15
N SER A 61 8.58 8.39 18.04
CA SER A 61 9.94 8.18 18.56
C SER A 61 11.05 8.59 17.59
N ALA A 62 10.74 8.97 16.35
CA ALA A 62 11.73 9.26 15.32
C ALA A 62 12.52 10.54 15.65
N ALA A 63 13.81 10.39 15.96
CA ALA A 63 14.68 11.49 16.38
C ALA A 63 15.37 12.22 15.20
N THR A 64 15.39 11.61 14.01
CA THR A 64 16.10 12.15 12.83
C THR A 64 15.17 12.35 11.64
N GLY A 65 15.55 13.23 10.71
CA GLY A 65 14.85 13.41 9.45
C GLY A 65 14.71 12.10 8.68
N ASP A 66 15.81 11.35 8.54
CA ASP A 66 15.87 10.04 7.88
C ASP A 66 14.85 9.04 8.43
N SER A 67 14.84 8.85 9.75
CA SER A 67 13.93 7.89 10.40
C SER A 67 12.47 8.32 10.25
N LYS A 68 12.19 9.63 10.37
CA LYS A 68 10.83 10.15 10.22
C LYS A 68 10.33 10.02 8.78
N VAL A 69 11.17 10.33 7.78
CA VAL A 69 10.86 10.12 6.36
C VAL A 69 10.61 8.65 6.10
N PHE A 70 11.48 7.76 6.61
CA PHE A 70 11.35 6.31 6.44
C PHE A 70 10.02 5.78 6.99
N TYR A 71 9.65 6.13 8.23
CA TYR A 71 8.40 5.65 8.83
C TYR A 71 7.16 6.24 8.17
N LEU A 72 7.16 7.52 7.78
CA LEU A 72 6.04 8.12 7.05
C LEU A 72 5.90 7.54 5.64
N LYS A 73 7.01 7.28 4.95
CA LYS A 73 7.01 6.56 3.67
C LYS A 73 6.40 5.17 3.85
N MET A 74 6.83 4.44 4.88
CA MET A 74 6.29 3.12 5.19
C MET A 74 4.79 3.19 5.49
N LYS A 75 4.31 4.19 6.24
CA LYS A 75 2.88 4.43 6.45
C LYS A 75 2.12 4.60 5.12
N GLY A 76 2.68 5.39 4.20
CA GLY A 76 2.12 5.54 2.85
C GLY A 76 2.09 4.22 2.08
N ASP A 77 3.17 3.42 2.15
CA ASP A 77 3.23 2.10 1.48
C ASP A 77 2.13 1.14 1.97
N TYR A 78 1.86 1.08 3.27
CA TYR A 78 0.81 0.18 3.80
C TYR A 78 -0.61 0.67 3.51
N HIS A 79 -0.86 1.99 3.53
CA HIS A 79 -2.13 2.51 3.04
C HIS A 79 -2.31 2.27 1.53
N ARG A 80 -1.22 2.36 0.75
CA ARG A 80 -1.26 2.05 -0.68
C ARG A 80 -1.66 0.61 -0.92
N TYR A 81 -1.09 -0.33 -0.16
CA TYR A 81 -1.47 -1.74 -0.24
C TYR A 81 -2.95 -1.96 0.04
N LEU A 82 -3.53 -1.26 1.03
CA LEU A 82 -4.98 -1.28 1.27
C LEU A 82 -5.75 -0.76 0.04
N ALA A 83 -5.29 0.32 -0.58
CA ALA A 83 -5.95 0.91 -1.75
C ALA A 83 -5.91 0.01 -3.01
N GLU A 84 -4.96 -0.95 -3.09
CA GLU A 84 -4.87 -1.88 -4.22
C GLU A 84 -6.10 -2.79 -4.33
N PHE A 85 -6.64 -3.27 -3.19
CA PHE A 85 -7.70 -4.28 -3.15
C PHE A 85 -9.01 -3.82 -2.50
N LYS A 86 -8.99 -2.75 -1.70
CA LYS A 86 -10.23 -2.16 -1.17
C LYS A 86 -11.06 -1.55 -2.29
N THR A 87 -12.36 -1.39 -2.04
CA THR A 87 -13.31 -0.81 -3.00
C THR A 87 -14.12 0.32 -2.37
N GLY A 88 -14.83 1.10 -3.20
CA GLY A 88 -15.73 2.16 -2.74
C GLY A 88 -15.07 3.18 -1.80
N ALA A 89 -15.74 3.45 -0.67
CA ALA A 89 -15.28 4.43 0.31
C ALA A 89 -13.95 4.04 0.97
N GLU A 90 -13.75 2.76 1.30
CA GLU A 90 -12.50 2.29 1.92
C GLU A 90 -11.29 2.50 1.00
N ARG A 91 -11.46 2.29 -0.32
CA ARG A 91 -10.39 2.56 -1.31
C ARG A 91 -10.04 4.04 -1.32
N LYS A 92 -11.05 4.90 -1.31
CA LYS A 92 -10.86 6.36 -1.34
C LYS A 92 -10.11 6.84 -0.10
N GLU A 93 -10.53 6.38 1.07
CA GLU A 93 -9.86 6.69 2.34
C GLU A 93 -8.40 6.20 2.36
N ALA A 94 -8.15 4.96 1.91
CA ALA A 94 -6.80 4.42 1.81
C ALA A 94 -5.92 5.25 0.85
N ALA A 95 -6.46 5.70 -0.29
CA ALA A 95 -5.74 6.55 -1.23
C ALA A 95 -5.44 7.95 -0.64
N GLU A 96 -6.39 8.57 0.05
CA GLU A 96 -6.21 9.86 0.73
C GLU A 96 -5.15 9.77 1.83
N ASN A 97 -5.19 8.71 2.64
CA ASN A 97 -4.20 8.45 3.68
C ASN A 97 -2.81 8.17 3.10
N THR A 98 -2.72 7.47 1.96
CA THR A 98 -1.47 7.27 1.22
C THR A 98 -0.88 8.60 0.77
N LEU A 99 -1.70 9.44 0.13
CA LEU A 99 -1.29 10.75 -0.36
C LEU A 99 -0.81 11.65 0.78
N SER A 100 -1.55 11.68 1.89
CA SER A 100 -1.19 12.46 3.08
C SER A 100 0.15 12.02 3.66
N ALA A 101 0.37 10.71 3.80
CA ALA A 101 1.61 10.18 4.37
C ALA A 101 2.83 10.44 3.46
N TYR A 102 2.69 10.25 2.14
CA TYR A 102 3.77 10.54 1.20
C TYR A 102 4.07 12.03 1.08
N LYS A 103 3.07 12.92 1.10
CA LYS A 103 3.30 14.37 1.14
C LYS A 103 4.06 14.78 2.40
N ALA A 104 3.61 14.33 3.58
CA ALA A 104 4.31 14.61 4.83
C ALA A 104 5.76 14.08 4.83
N SER A 105 5.98 12.89 4.26
CA SER A 105 7.32 12.33 4.07
C SER A 105 8.17 13.18 3.10
N GLN A 106 7.57 13.66 2.01
CA GLN A 106 8.23 14.44 0.97
C GLN A 106 8.65 15.83 1.47
N ASP A 107 7.82 16.50 2.27
CA ASP A 107 8.15 17.81 2.84
C ASP A 107 9.39 17.73 3.75
N ILE A 108 9.48 16.68 4.57
CA ILE A 108 10.64 16.43 5.43
C ILE A 108 11.85 16.01 4.58
N ALA A 109 11.66 15.16 3.56
CA ALA A 109 12.75 14.73 2.69
C ALA A 109 13.34 15.89 1.87
N ASN A 110 12.52 16.84 1.41
CA ASN A 110 12.96 17.98 0.63
C ASN A 110 13.82 18.96 1.44
N THR A 111 13.56 19.08 2.73
CA THR A 111 14.27 19.99 3.64
C THR A 111 15.44 19.32 4.37
N GLY A 112 15.31 18.03 4.69
CA GLY A 112 16.27 17.29 5.52
C GLY A 112 17.20 16.34 4.77
N LEU A 113 16.93 15.99 3.51
CA LEU A 113 17.71 14.99 2.76
C LEU A 113 18.22 15.54 1.42
N ALA A 114 19.46 15.20 1.07
CA ALA A 114 20.02 15.51 -0.24
C ALA A 114 19.17 14.88 -1.37
N PRO A 115 19.10 15.48 -2.57
CA PRO A 115 18.36 14.92 -3.70
C PRO A 115 18.79 13.50 -4.09
N THR A 116 20.06 13.14 -3.86
CA THR A 116 20.63 11.82 -4.14
C THR A 116 20.46 10.82 -2.99
N HIS A 117 19.81 11.22 -1.89
CA HIS A 117 19.66 10.37 -0.72
C HIS A 117 18.77 9.15 -1.04
N PRO A 118 19.20 7.90 -0.72
CA PRO A 118 18.47 6.69 -1.11
C PRO A 118 17.01 6.66 -0.61
N ILE A 119 16.76 7.13 0.61
CA ILE A 119 15.39 7.17 1.17
C ILE A 119 14.50 8.15 0.37
N ARG A 120 15.05 9.29 -0.06
CA ARG A 120 14.32 10.30 -0.84
C ARG A 120 14.01 9.80 -2.24
N LEU A 121 14.96 9.12 -2.88
CA LEU A 121 14.75 8.47 -4.17
C LEU A 121 13.71 7.34 -4.06
N GLY A 122 13.80 6.50 -3.03
CA GLY A 122 12.82 5.45 -2.77
C GLY A 122 11.42 5.98 -2.47
N LEU A 123 11.30 7.12 -1.77
CA LEU A 123 10.03 7.82 -1.59
C LEU A 123 9.48 8.29 -2.93
N ALA A 124 10.29 8.97 -3.75
CA ALA A 124 9.86 9.48 -5.05
C ALA A 124 9.36 8.34 -5.95
N LEU A 125 10.11 7.23 -6.03
CA LEU A 125 9.71 6.05 -6.78
C LEU A 125 8.35 5.51 -6.32
N ASN A 126 8.16 5.29 -5.01
CA ASN A 126 6.90 4.74 -4.49
C ASN A 126 5.74 5.73 -4.67
N PHE A 127 6.00 7.03 -4.62
CA PHE A 127 5.00 8.04 -4.88
C PHE A 127 4.56 8.06 -6.35
N LEU A 128 5.50 7.87 -7.30
CA LEU A 128 5.19 7.69 -8.72
C LEU A 128 4.30 6.46 -8.95
N VAL A 129 4.65 5.33 -8.32
CA VAL A 129 3.84 4.10 -8.39
C VAL A 129 2.42 4.35 -7.87
N PHE A 130 2.26 5.10 -6.77
CA PHE A 130 0.95 5.47 -6.26
C PHE A 130 0.10 6.29 -7.24
N TYR A 131 0.68 7.35 -7.84
CA TYR A 131 -0.02 8.15 -8.83
C TYR A 131 -0.49 7.31 -10.01
N TYR A 132 0.37 6.41 -10.50
CA TYR A 132 0.07 5.54 -11.62
C TYR A 132 -0.98 4.46 -11.28
N GLU A 133 -0.73 3.64 -10.25
CA GLU A 133 -1.53 2.44 -9.98
C GLU A 133 -2.83 2.72 -9.21
N ILE A 134 -2.86 3.74 -8.34
CA ILE A 134 -4.01 3.98 -7.47
C ILE A 134 -4.86 5.15 -7.98
N LEU A 135 -4.23 6.25 -8.34
CA LEU A 135 -4.93 7.46 -8.80
C LEU A 135 -5.22 7.44 -10.31
N ASN A 136 -4.66 6.48 -11.06
CA ASN A 136 -4.75 6.42 -12.53
C ASN A 136 -4.36 7.76 -13.19
N SER A 137 -3.40 8.46 -12.58
CA SER A 137 -2.91 9.74 -13.06
C SER A 137 -1.51 9.52 -13.62
N VAL A 138 -1.38 9.71 -14.93
CA VAL A 138 -0.09 9.96 -15.56
C VAL A 138 0.10 11.48 -15.48
N PHE A 139 1.26 11.93 -15.00
CA PHE A 139 1.60 13.36 -14.91
C PHE A 139 1.34 14.09 -16.23
#